data_AF-A0A5C1A5V7-F1
#
_entry.id   AF-A0A5C1A5V7-F1
#
_cell.length_a   1.000
_cell.length_b   1.000
_cell.length_c   1.000
_cell.angle_alpha   90.00
_cell.angle_beta   90.00
_cell.angle_gamma   90.00
#
_symmetry.space_group_name_H-M   'P 1'
#
loop_
_entity.id
_entity.type
_entity.pdbx_description
1 polymer ?
#
loop_
_entity_poly.entity_id
_entity_poly.type
_entity_poly.pdbx_seq_one_letter_code
_entity_poly.pdbx_strand_id
1 'polypeptide(L)'
;MLELPLPIDPNPPPEPRRVYTVAGIGLAVTAVAAALGIALDASGSGGGPSALSAFRLVLVAGGTLTVGAAVSMRATLPLVWLFGAGAAFLASFGLPEHWDSARMLARVTVYAALTGALLAWAPVKFRYAAVSLAVVYHFFGIFLATTWPDPTPWFTQQVGTRVYLPYIQFMYLKNAYHFYSPEPGSASHLFCLVVYDATDPQTGKPEAKWVTMPSREHNWKDPMGLSYFRRLSLTEQASGSMPQLNPQSDEWRDINARRRAVAQGAQPNVAEIPLAPLDTDPNQYRMPRYDISRYLLPSYAAHLMHAYSTPEKKVASVKIYRLDHPIPNLYQFSQENWNPHHPIGFKPFYLGEFVPTGDGDAVLKDKQDPMLYWMTPILPKLRDAKGREYEDFMSKHAKYEFNWEARMP
;
A
#
# COMPACT_ATOMS: atom_id res chain seq x y z
N MET A 1 54.24 17.52 -5.16
CA MET A 1 52.90 18.09 -4.88
C MET A 1 53.04 18.92 -3.62
N LEU A 2 52.87 20.23 -3.71
CA LEU A 2 52.79 21.10 -2.54
C LEU A 2 51.48 20.79 -1.82
N GLU A 3 51.53 20.31 -0.58
CA GLU A 3 50.36 20.24 0.29
C GLU A 3 49.92 21.67 0.58
N LEU A 4 49.01 22.19 -0.24
CA LEU A 4 48.30 23.42 0.07
C LEU A 4 47.56 23.17 1.40
N PRO A 5 47.74 24.04 2.41
CA PRO A 5 47.03 23.89 3.67
C PRO A 5 45.53 23.85 3.37
N LEU A 6 44.86 22.78 3.83
CA LEU A 6 43.41 22.65 3.68
C LEU A 6 42.75 23.90 4.29
N PRO A 7 41.77 24.51 3.61
CA PRO A 7 41.05 25.64 4.15
C PRO A 7 40.49 25.27 5.52
N ILE A 8 40.81 26.10 6.53
CA ILE A 8 40.27 25.94 7.88
C ILE A 8 38.75 26.00 7.77
N ASP A 9 38.07 24.91 8.14
CA ASP A 9 36.62 24.87 8.18
C ASP A 9 36.14 25.96 9.16
N PRO A 10 35.38 26.96 8.71
CA PRO A 10 34.92 28.04 9.58
C PRO A 10 34.00 27.53 10.69
N ASN A 11 33.48 26.31 10.60
CA ASN A 11 32.58 25.70 11.58
C ASN A 11 33.11 24.34 12.04
N PRO A 12 34.13 24.29 12.93
CA PRO A 12 34.63 23.02 13.44
C PRO A 12 33.50 22.22 14.11
N PRO A 13 33.54 20.87 14.04
CA PRO A 13 32.52 20.04 14.64
C PRO A 13 32.45 20.31 16.15
N PRO A 14 31.26 20.32 16.77
CA PRO A 14 31.10 20.59 18.19
C PRO A 14 31.96 19.68 19.09
N GLU A 15 32.31 20.20 20.27
CA GLU A 15 33.06 19.43 21.27
C GLU A 15 32.31 18.13 21.66
N PRO A 16 33.00 17.00 21.84
CA PRO A 16 32.36 15.71 22.12
C PRO A 16 31.44 15.75 23.34
N ARG A 17 31.83 16.47 24.39
CA ARG A 17 31.03 16.62 25.62
C ARG A 17 29.64 17.18 25.33
N ARG A 18 29.55 18.24 24.50
CA ARG A 18 28.27 18.83 24.11
C ARG A 18 27.43 17.84 23.31
N VAL A 19 28.04 17.10 22.39
CA VAL A 19 27.35 16.08 21.59
C VAL A 19 26.79 14.96 22.48
N TYR A 20 27.58 14.46 23.45
CA TYR A 20 27.12 13.46 24.41
C TYR A 20 26.00 13.97 25.32
N THR A 21 26.06 15.24 25.77
CA THR A 21 24.97 15.83 26.54
C THR A 21 23.67 15.87 25.74
N VAL A 22 23.72 16.31 24.48
CA VAL A 22 22.52 16.33 23.60
C VAL A 22 21.99 14.92 23.38
N ALA A 23 22.86 13.96 23.07
CA ALA A 23 22.47 12.56 22.88
C ALA A 23 21.86 11.95 24.16
N GLY A 24 22.43 12.25 25.33
CA GLY A 24 21.93 11.79 26.62
C GLY A 24 20.55 12.36 26.95
N ILE A 25 20.30 13.64 26.67
CA ILE A 25 18.97 14.26 26.83
C ILE A 25 17.95 13.55 25.94
N GLY A 26 18.25 13.36 24.65
CA GLY A 26 17.35 12.67 23.73
C GLY A 26 17.06 11.22 24.13
N LEU A 27 18.07 10.51 24.64
CA LEU A 27 17.91 9.15 25.16
C LEU A 27 17.00 9.15 26.39
N ALA A 28 17.20 10.06 27.34
CA ALA A 28 16.39 10.15 28.56
C ALA A 28 14.92 10.44 28.24
N VAL A 29 14.64 11.35 27.30
CA VAL A 29 13.27 11.64 26.84
C VAL A 29 12.62 10.38 26.24
N THR A 30 13.35 9.64 25.40
CA THR A 30 12.84 8.39 24.82
C THR A 30 12.65 7.29 25.87
N ALA A 31 13.50 7.25 26.90
CA ALA A 31 13.37 6.31 28.02
C ALA A 31 12.10 6.56 28.84
N VAL A 32 11.75 7.83 29.09
CA VAL A 32 10.48 8.19 29.74
C VAL A 32 9.29 7.74 28.89
N ALA A 33 9.35 7.94 27.57
CA ALA A 33 8.31 7.47 26.66
C ALA A 33 8.15 5.94 26.70
N ALA A 34 9.27 5.20 26.72
CA ALA A 34 9.30 3.75 26.81
C ALA A 34 8.74 3.23 28.14
N ALA A 35 9.13 3.83 29.27
CA ALA A 35 8.62 3.48 30.59
C ALA A 35 7.09 3.70 30.68
N LEU A 36 6.61 4.83 30.15
CA LEU A 36 5.18 5.10 30.06
C LEU A 36 4.46 4.08 29.17
N GLY A 37 5.07 3.68 28.05
CA GLY A 37 4.53 2.66 27.16
C GLY A 37 4.38 1.31 27.84
N ILE A 38 5.46 0.81 28.46
CA ILE A 38 5.45 -0.47 29.19
C ILE A 38 4.40 -0.45 30.32
N ALA A 39 4.29 0.65 31.06
CA ALA A 39 3.31 0.77 32.15
C ALA A 39 1.86 0.71 31.65
N LEU A 40 1.55 1.40 30.54
CA LEU A 40 0.21 1.41 29.96
C LEU A 40 -0.17 0.08 29.30
N ASP A 41 0.80 -0.57 28.65
CA ASP A 41 0.60 -1.89 28.04
C ASP A 41 0.33 -2.92 29.16
N ALA A 42 1.09 -2.86 30.27
CA ALA A 42 0.88 -3.71 31.44
C ALA A 42 -0.47 -3.47 32.16
N SER A 43 -1.01 -2.24 32.09
CA SER A 43 -2.34 -1.93 32.66
C SER A 43 -3.50 -2.23 31.72
N GLY A 44 -3.25 -2.73 30.52
CA GLY A 44 -4.27 -2.96 29.48
C GLY A 44 -4.84 -1.67 28.87
N SER A 45 -4.25 -0.50 29.18
CA SER A 45 -4.68 0.81 28.67
C SER A 45 -3.94 1.25 27.41
N GLY A 46 -2.96 0.47 26.95
CA GLY A 46 -2.06 0.81 25.84
C GLY A 46 -2.57 0.52 24.43
N GLY A 47 -3.63 -0.27 24.26
CA GLY A 47 -4.03 -0.80 22.95
C GLY A 47 -4.55 0.24 21.95
N GLY A 48 -5.15 1.33 22.42
CA GLY A 48 -5.91 2.26 21.57
C GLY A 48 -5.27 3.64 21.33
N PRO A 49 -5.76 4.40 20.32
CA PRO A 49 -5.53 5.83 20.21
C PRO A 49 -6.07 6.55 21.45
N SER A 50 -5.22 7.34 22.12
CA SER A 50 -5.59 8.12 23.30
C SER A 50 -4.70 9.37 23.41
N ALA A 51 -5.06 10.31 24.29
CA ALA A 51 -4.22 11.48 24.58
C ALA A 51 -2.84 11.07 25.12
N LEU A 52 -2.77 10.00 25.92
CA LEU A 52 -1.51 9.44 26.40
C LEU A 52 -0.69 8.81 25.26
N SER A 53 -1.34 8.13 24.31
CA SER A 53 -0.69 7.60 23.11
C SER A 53 -0.10 8.73 22.26
N ALA A 54 -0.82 9.85 22.10
CA ALA A 54 -0.31 11.03 21.40
C ALA A 54 0.89 11.67 22.14
N PHE A 55 0.82 11.79 23.47
CA PHE A 55 1.92 12.31 24.28
C PHE A 55 3.18 11.42 24.17
N ARG A 56 3.02 10.09 24.21
CA ARG A 56 4.11 9.12 23.96
C ARG A 56 4.77 9.35 22.60
N LEU A 57 3.98 9.54 21.54
CA LEU A 57 4.49 9.79 20.20
C LEU A 57 5.34 11.07 20.15
N VAL A 58 4.89 12.15 20.80
CA VAL A 58 5.66 13.40 20.88
C VAL A 58 6.98 13.19 21.61
N LEU A 59 6.99 12.47 22.74
CA LEU A 59 8.23 12.17 23.47
C LEU A 59 9.19 11.31 22.65
N VAL A 60 8.71 10.24 22.00
CA VAL A 60 9.54 9.41 21.11
C VAL A 60 10.10 10.24 19.96
N ALA A 61 9.26 11.04 19.29
CA ALA A 61 9.70 11.88 18.18
C ALA A 61 10.75 12.91 18.63
N GLY A 62 10.49 13.65 19.71
CA GLY A 62 11.41 14.63 20.26
C GLY A 62 12.73 14.02 20.72
N GLY A 63 12.68 12.90 21.45
CA GLY A 63 13.85 12.19 21.94
C GLY A 63 14.71 11.63 20.80
N THR A 64 14.10 10.91 19.86
CA THR A 64 14.81 10.31 18.71
C THR A 64 15.39 11.37 17.76
N LEU A 65 14.67 12.47 17.49
CA LEU A 65 15.19 13.59 16.71
C LEU A 65 16.38 14.26 17.41
N THR A 66 16.33 14.42 18.73
CA THR A 66 17.44 15.00 19.51
C THR A 66 18.70 14.13 19.43
N VAL A 67 18.56 12.80 19.54
CA VAL A 67 19.70 11.90 19.37
C VAL A 67 20.19 11.88 17.91
N GLY A 68 19.29 11.92 16.94
CA GLY A 68 19.63 12.05 15.52
C GLY A 68 20.44 13.31 15.22
N ALA A 69 20.07 14.44 15.83
CA ALA A 69 20.82 15.69 15.74
C ALA A 69 22.23 15.56 16.37
N ALA A 70 22.35 14.86 17.51
CA ALA A 70 23.67 14.58 18.08
C ALA A 70 24.54 13.73 17.14
N VAL A 71 23.97 12.70 16.49
CA VAL A 71 24.67 11.90 15.48
C VAL A 71 25.13 12.79 14.30
N SER A 72 24.27 13.69 13.80
CA SER A 72 24.64 14.59 12.70
C SER A 72 25.70 15.63 13.10
N MET A 73 25.72 16.07 14.36
CA MET A 73 26.76 16.98 14.86
C MET A 73 28.15 16.35 14.79
N ARG A 74 28.28 15.04 15.03
CA ARG A 74 29.59 14.36 15.00
C ARG A 74 29.49 12.84 14.84
N ALA A 75 29.18 12.40 13.62
CA ALA A 75 29.03 10.99 13.25
C ALA A 75 30.31 10.13 13.41
N THR A 76 31.48 10.74 13.65
CA THR A 76 32.72 10.01 13.90
C THR A 76 32.83 9.47 15.32
N LEU A 77 31.96 9.87 16.24
CA LEU A 77 31.96 9.40 17.63
C LEU A 77 31.12 8.13 17.78
N PRO A 78 31.72 6.96 18.06
CA PRO A 78 31.01 5.69 18.15
C PRO A 78 29.97 5.67 19.28
N LEU A 79 30.27 6.33 20.41
CA LEU A 79 29.35 6.40 21.54
C LEU A 79 28.03 7.13 21.19
N VAL A 80 28.06 8.12 20.28
CA VAL A 80 26.85 8.83 19.85
C VAL A 80 25.92 7.91 19.05
N TRP A 81 26.49 7.01 18.25
CA TRP A 81 25.72 5.97 17.57
C TRP A 81 25.09 4.96 18.54
N LEU A 82 25.79 4.63 19.63
CA LEU A 82 25.21 3.79 20.69
C LEU A 82 24.05 4.47 21.40
N PHE A 83 24.10 5.79 21.63
CA PHE A 83 22.93 6.56 22.06
C PHE A 83 21.79 6.45 21.03
N GLY A 84 22.10 6.53 19.74
CA GLY A 84 21.15 6.32 18.64
C GLY A 84 20.47 4.95 18.71
N ALA A 85 21.26 3.88 18.88
CA ALA A 85 20.77 2.52 19.02
C ALA A 85 19.89 2.36 20.27
N GLY A 86 20.32 2.91 21.42
CA GLY A 86 19.54 2.91 22.65
C GLY A 86 18.22 3.65 22.52
N ALA A 87 18.23 4.84 21.89
CA ALA A 87 17.02 5.63 21.68
C ALA A 87 16.06 4.90 20.72
N ALA A 88 16.55 4.33 19.62
CA ALA A 88 15.73 3.54 18.71
C ALA A 88 15.14 2.28 19.37
N PHE A 89 15.92 1.61 20.24
CA PHE A 89 15.46 0.45 20.98
C PHE A 89 14.33 0.84 21.95
N LEU A 90 14.53 1.89 22.73
CA LEU A 90 13.52 2.42 23.65
C LEU A 90 12.28 2.92 22.90
N ALA A 91 12.44 3.58 21.75
CA ALA A 91 11.34 4.02 20.91
C ALA A 91 10.43 2.84 20.50
N SER A 92 10.98 1.64 20.27
CA SER A 92 10.17 0.47 19.93
C SER A 92 9.19 0.02 21.04
N PHE A 93 9.45 0.44 22.29
CA PHE A 93 8.53 0.27 23.44
C PHE A 93 7.73 1.56 23.73
N GLY A 94 8.29 2.72 23.42
CA GLY A 94 7.61 4.00 23.61
C GLY A 94 6.46 4.23 22.62
N LEU A 95 6.56 3.70 21.40
CA LEU A 95 5.53 3.80 20.37
C LEU A 95 4.29 2.94 20.71
N PRO A 96 3.05 3.45 20.51
CA PRO A 96 1.83 2.69 20.74
C PRO A 96 1.73 1.42 19.89
N GLU A 97 1.00 0.40 20.35
CA GLU A 97 0.89 -0.89 19.64
C GLU A 97 0.28 -0.77 18.24
N HIS A 98 -0.73 0.09 18.07
CA HIS A 98 -1.35 0.36 16.77
C HIS A 98 -0.43 1.13 15.80
N TRP A 99 0.80 1.49 16.21
CA TRP A 99 1.86 2.05 15.36
C TRP A 99 2.93 1.00 15.01
N ASP A 100 2.51 -0.23 14.70
CA ASP A 100 3.41 -1.37 14.45
C ASP A 100 4.51 -1.08 13.41
N SER A 101 4.17 -0.46 12.28
CA SER A 101 5.15 -0.07 11.25
C SER A 101 6.25 0.86 11.80
N ALA A 102 5.91 1.77 12.71
CA ALA A 102 6.89 2.65 13.34
C ALA A 102 7.73 1.90 14.38
N ARG A 103 7.15 0.93 15.10
CA ARG A 103 7.91 0.04 16.00
C ARG A 103 8.91 -0.80 15.22
N MET A 104 8.50 -1.35 14.08
CA MET A 104 9.37 -2.08 13.17
C MET A 104 10.48 -1.18 12.63
N LEU A 105 10.17 0.04 12.19
CA LEU A 105 11.17 1.03 11.77
C LEU A 105 12.19 1.29 12.88
N ALA A 106 11.74 1.55 14.11
CA ALA A 106 12.61 1.77 15.25
C ALA A 106 13.56 0.59 15.49
N ARG A 107 13.07 -0.66 15.42
CA ARG A 107 13.91 -1.87 15.52
C ARG A 107 14.95 -1.94 14.41
N VAL A 108 14.60 -1.61 13.16
CA VAL A 108 15.59 -1.55 12.07
C VAL A 108 16.62 -0.44 12.31
N THR A 109 16.18 0.71 12.82
CA THR A 109 17.08 1.80 13.20
C THR A 109 18.07 1.40 14.29
N VAL A 110 17.72 0.47 15.20
CA VAL A 110 18.69 -0.11 16.16
C VAL A 110 19.85 -0.75 15.42
N TYR A 111 19.57 -1.65 14.47
CA TYR A 111 20.61 -2.34 13.70
C TYR A 111 21.43 -1.38 12.84
N ALA A 112 20.77 -0.38 12.23
CA ALA A 112 21.46 0.66 11.46
C ALA A 112 22.41 1.49 12.34
N ALA A 113 21.96 1.89 13.53
CA ALA A 113 22.76 2.66 14.48
C ALA A 113 23.92 1.83 15.07
N LEU A 114 23.71 0.55 15.39
CA LEU A 114 24.78 -0.35 15.82
C LEU A 114 25.82 -0.54 14.71
N THR A 115 25.39 -0.68 13.46
CA THR A 115 26.30 -0.74 12.30
C THR A 115 27.09 0.56 12.18
N GLY A 116 26.43 1.72 12.35
CA GLY A 116 27.07 3.03 12.42
C GLY A 116 28.12 3.13 13.53
N ALA A 117 27.83 2.59 14.72
CA ALA A 117 28.76 2.56 15.85
C ALA A 117 30.01 1.72 15.52
N LEU A 118 29.81 0.52 14.94
CA LEU A 118 30.91 -0.35 14.51
C LEU A 118 31.78 0.32 13.45
N LEU A 119 31.18 0.99 12.46
CA LEU A 119 31.91 1.74 11.45
C LEU A 119 32.66 2.93 12.06
N ALA A 120 32.04 3.66 12.99
CA ALA A 120 32.68 4.77 13.69
C ALA A 120 33.85 4.31 14.59
N TRP A 121 33.87 3.06 15.04
CA TRP A 121 35.03 2.45 15.71
C TRP A 121 36.10 1.97 14.74
N ALA A 122 35.70 1.48 13.57
CA ALA A 122 36.63 0.92 12.61
C ALA A 122 37.67 1.96 12.12
N PRO A 123 38.89 1.55 11.75
CA PRO A 123 39.82 2.43 11.05
C PRO A 123 39.25 2.99 9.75
N VAL A 124 39.67 4.20 9.36
CA VAL A 124 39.12 4.95 8.22
C VAL A 124 39.08 4.13 6.92
N LYS A 125 40.13 3.35 6.64
CA LYS A 125 40.21 2.48 5.45
C LYS A 125 39.05 1.48 5.38
N PHE A 126 38.71 0.86 6.50
CA PHE A 126 37.59 -0.10 6.57
C PHE A 126 36.24 0.58 6.45
N ARG A 127 36.09 1.82 6.95
CA ARG A 127 34.86 2.61 6.76
C ARG A 127 34.57 2.84 5.29
N TYR A 128 35.57 3.34 4.55
CA TYR A 128 35.43 3.57 3.12
C TYR A 128 35.11 2.27 2.39
N ALA A 129 35.84 1.18 2.67
CA ALA A 129 35.57 -0.12 2.05
C ALA A 129 34.12 -0.59 2.31
N ALA A 130 33.65 -0.53 3.56
CA ALA A 130 32.30 -0.94 3.91
C ALA A 130 31.21 -0.08 3.24
N VAL A 131 31.37 1.25 3.23
CA VAL A 131 30.42 2.16 2.58
C VAL A 131 30.43 1.94 1.07
N SER A 132 31.60 1.81 0.45
CA SER A 132 31.71 1.50 -0.98
C SER A 132 31.04 0.17 -1.33
N LEU A 133 31.22 -0.87 -0.52
CA LEU A 133 30.55 -2.16 -0.71
C LEU A 133 29.03 -2.04 -0.55
N ALA A 134 28.54 -1.25 0.41
CA ALA A 134 27.11 -1.00 0.57
C ALA A 134 26.51 -0.26 -0.63
N VAL A 135 27.24 0.72 -1.19
CA VAL A 135 26.85 1.44 -2.41
C VAL A 135 26.80 0.48 -3.60
N VAL A 136 27.84 -0.34 -3.80
CA VAL A 136 27.87 -1.37 -4.85
C VAL A 136 26.72 -2.34 -4.68
N TYR A 137 26.46 -2.81 -3.46
CA TYR A 137 25.33 -3.69 -3.15
C TYR A 137 24.00 -3.04 -3.55
N HIS A 138 23.75 -1.79 -3.15
CA HIS A 138 22.54 -1.04 -3.49
C HIS A 138 22.32 -0.94 -5.01
N PHE A 139 23.32 -0.42 -5.73
CA PHE A 139 23.23 -0.22 -7.17
C PHE A 139 23.19 -1.54 -7.95
N PHE A 140 23.86 -2.58 -7.46
CA PHE A 140 23.74 -3.91 -8.04
C PHE A 140 22.33 -4.47 -7.88
N GLY A 141 21.65 -4.21 -6.75
CA GLY A 141 20.25 -4.58 -6.59
C GLY A 141 19.32 -3.89 -7.60
N ILE A 142 19.53 -2.59 -7.85
CA ILE A 142 18.80 -1.84 -8.87
C ILE A 142 19.11 -2.40 -10.27
N PHE A 143 20.37 -2.67 -10.58
CA PHE A 143 20.78 -3.27 -11.84
C PHE A 143 20.16 -4.67 -12.02
N LEU A 144 20.16 -5.49 -10.98
CA LEU A 144 19.58 -6.84 -11.04
C LEU A 144 18.09 -6.80 -11.38
N ALA A 145 17.36 -5.78 -10.91
CA ALA A 145 15.95 -5.61 -11.22
C ALA A 145 15.66 -5.48 -12.73
N THR A 146 16.61 -5.02 -13.55
CA THR A 146 16.42 -4.94 -15.01
C THR A 146 16.59 -6.28 -15.72
N THR A 147 17.24 -7.25 -15.07
CA THR A 147 17.53 -8.59 -15.62
C THR A 147 16.67 -9.68 -15.00
N TRP A 148 15.74 -9.31 -14.12
CA TRP A 148 14.84 -10.19 -13.39
C TRP A 148 13.40 -10.33 -13.96
N PRO A 149 12.99 -9.66 -15.07
CA PRO A 149 11.78 -10.07 -15.79
C PRO A 149 11.94 -11.46 -16.42
N ASP A 150 10.85 -12.22 -16.49
CA ASP A 150 10.87 -13.51 -17.17
C ASP A 150 11.02 -13.35 -18.69
N PRO A 151 11.77 -14.24 -19.37
CA PRO A 151 12.55 -15.34 -18.79
C PRO A 151 13.87 -14.86 -18.14
N THR A 152 14.07 -15.18 -16.86
CA THR A 152 15.28 -14.80 -16.10
C THR A 152 16.28 -15.97 -15.96
N PRO A 153 17.59 -15.74 -16.11
CA PRO A 153 18.60 -16.77 -15.79
C PRO A 153 18.48 -17.26 -14.34
N TRP A 154 18.60 -18.57 -14.11
CA TRP A 154 18.44 -19.17 -12.77
C TRP A 154 19.26 -18.47 -11.67
N PHE A 155 20.52 -18.10 -11.96
CA PHE A 155 21.36 -17.40 -11.00
C PHE A 155 20.78 -16.03 -10.61
N THR A 156 20.36 -15.23 -11.59
CA THR A 156 19.70 -13.94 -11.36
C THR A 156 18.42 -14.13 -10.55
N GLN A 157 17.64 -15.17 -10.84
CA GLN A 157 16.43 -15.49 -10.07
C GLN A 157 16.76 -15.81 -8.60
N GLN A 158 17.79 -16.60 -8.32
CA GLN A 158 18.18 -16.94 -6.94
C GLN A 158 18.68 -15.71 -6.17
N VAL A 159 19.59 -14.93 -6.76
CA VAL A 159 20.13 -13.73 -6.13
C VAL A 159 19.04 -12.66 -5.96
N GLY A 160 18.18 -12.49 -6.96
CA GLY A 160 17.04 -11.59 -6.95
C GLY A 160 16.05 -11.96 -5.85
N THR A 161 15.53 -13.18 -5.86
CA THR A 161 14.50 -13.63 -4.89
C THR A 161 15.01 -13.71 -3.46
N ARG A 162 16.23 -14.21 -3.22
CA ARG A 162 16.70 -14.50 -1.85
C ARG A 162 17.49 -13.38 -1.21
N VAL A 163 18.23 -12.59 -2.00
CA VAL A 163 19.12 -11.55 -1.46
C VAL A 163 18.54 -10.17 -1.65
N TYR A 164 18.17 -9.81 -2.88
CA TYR A 164 17.77 -8.44 -3.19
C TYR A 164 16.29 -8.16 -3.01
N LEU A 165 15.40 -9.13 -3.15
CA LEU A 165 13.97 -8.90 -2.99
C LEU A 165 13.61 -8.36 -1.60
N PRO A 166 14.09 -8.94 -0.48
CA PRO A 166 13.82 -8.39 0.84
C PRO A 166 14.36 -6.96 0.99
N TYR A 167 15.56 -6.71 0.46
CA TYR A 167 16.20 -5.39 0.49
C TYR A 167 15.42 -4.34 -0.31
N ILE A 168 15.08 -4.63 -1.56
CA ILE A 168 14.35 -3.74 -2.48
C ILE A 168 12.93 -3.51 -1.96
N GLN A 169 12.27 -4.52 -1.38
CA GLN A 169 10.98 -4.35 -0.70
C GLN A 169 11.09 -3.43 0.50
N PHE A 170 12.09 -3.64 1.36
CA PHE A 170 12.33 -2.81 2.54
C PHE A 170 12.61 -1.35 2.17
N MET A 171 13.45 -1.12 1.16
CA MET A 171 13.79 0.21 0.65
C MET A 171 12.71 0.82 -0.24
N TYR A 172 11.60 0.10 -0.49
CA TYR A 172 10.51 0.52 -1.37
C TYR A 172 10.93 0.81 -2.83
N LEU A 173 11.95 0.11 -3.32
CA LEU A 173 12.50 0.29 -4.67
C LEU A 173 11.83 -0.58 -5.73
N LYS A 174 10.88 -1.46 -5.34
CA LYS A 174 10.19 -2.36 -6.28
C LYS A 174 9.25 -1.63 -7.25
N ASN A 175 8.78 -0.44 -6.87
CA ASN A 175 7.71 0.26 -7.60
C ASN A 175 8.21 1.23 -8.68
N ALA A 176 9.53 1.45 -8.81
CA ALA A 176 10.07 2.36 -9.82
C ALA A 176 9.74 1.91 -11.26
N TYR A 177 9.63 0.60 -11.50
CA TYR A 177 9.35 0.05 -12.83
C TYR A 177 7.96 0.43 -13.37
N HIS A 178 6.98 0.69 -12.50
CA HIS A 178 5.63 1.12 -12.93
C HIS A 178 5.62 2.52 -13.55
N PHE A 179 6.63 3.36 -13.29
CA PHE A 179 6.66 4.74 -13.79
C PHE A 179 7.54 4.93 -15.04
N TYR A 180 8.48 4.02 -15.30
CA TYR A 180 9.49 4.18 -16.35
C TYR A 180 9.55 3.03 -17.36
N SER A 181 8.70 1.99 -17.24
CA SER A 181 8.61 0.95 -18.26
C SER A 181 8.11 1.55 -19.60
N PRO A 182 8.68 1.18 -20.76
CA PRO A 182 8.13 1.54 -22.07
C PRO A 182 6.68 1.09 -22.25
N GLU A 183 6.31 0.00 -21.56
CA GLU A 183 4.95 -0.54 -21.50
C GLU A 183 4.60 -0.69 -20.01
N PRO A 184 4.15 0.39 -19.33
CA PRO A 184 3.69 0.28 -17.96
C PRO A 184 2.46 -0.65 -17.95
N GLY A 185 2.48 -1.66 -17.09
CA GLY A 185 1.32 -2.53 -16.88
C GLY A 185 0.09 -1.72 -16.48
N SER A 186 -1.10 -2.35 -16.56
CA SER A 186 -2.34 -1.67 -16.18
C SER A 186 -2.27 -1.14 -14.75
N ALA A 187 -2.69 0.11 -14.54
CA ALA A 187 -2.80 0.65 -13.20
C ALA A 187 -3.98 -0.01 -12.48
N SER A 188 -3.78 -0.46 -11.23
CA SER A 188 -4.84 -1.02 -10.41
C SER A 188 -5.45 0.02 -9.48
N HIS A 189 -6.77 0.19 -9.55
CA HIS A 189 -7.54 1.04 -8.64
C HIS A 189 -8.56 0.20 -7.87
N LEU A 190 -8.91 0.61 -6.66
CA LEU A 190 -10.02 0.03 -5.90
C LEU A 190 -11.21 0.99 -5.90
N PHE A 191 -12.36 0.49 -6.35
CA PHE A 191 -13.64 1.18 -6.31
C PHE A 191 -14.50 0.45 -5.30
N CYS A 192 -14.78 1.10 -4.19
CA CYS A 192 -15.48 0.52 -3.07
C CYS A 192 -16.84 1.20 -2.94
N LEU A 193 -17.92 0.42 -2.95
CA LEU A 193 -19.25 0.90 -2.59
C LEU A 193 -19.44 0.65 -1.10
N VAL A 194 -19.50 1.72 -0.32
CA VAL A 194 -19.86 1.70 1.10
C VAL A 194 -21.37 1.80 1.21
N VAL A 195 -22.02 0.77 1.75
CA VAL A 195 -23.47 0.70 1.96
C VAL A 195 -23.75 0.89 3.44
N TYR A 196 -24.68 1.79 3.77
CA TYR A 196 -25.06 2.12 5.14
C TYR A 196 -26.30 1.35 5.58
N ASP A 197 -26.52 1.27 6.89
CA ASP A 197 -27.75 0.77 7.49
C ASP A 197 -28.93 1.74 7.31
N ALA A 198 -28.63 3.04 7.21
CA ALA A 198 -29.59 4.08 6.90
C ALA A 198 -30.23 3.86 5.52
N THR A 199 -31.53 4.15 5.41
CA THR A 199 -32.28 4.10 4.15
C THR A 199 -32.47 5.52 3.64
N ASP A 200 -32.18 5.73 2.36
CA ASP A 200 -32.43 7.00 1.68
C ASP A 200 -33.96 7.21 1.54
N PRO A 201 -34.52 8.29 2.13
CA PRO A 201 -35.95 8.53 2.10
C PRO A 201 -36.51 8.79 0.70
N GLN A 202 -35.69 9.20 -0.27
CA GLN A 202 -36.15 9.46 -1.64
C GLN A 202 -36.27 8.18 -2.46
N THR A 203 -35.31 7.27 -2.31
CA THR A 203 -35.24 6.06 -3.13
C THR A 203 -35.77 4.81 -2.43
N GLY A 204 -35.92 4.85 -1.10
CA GLY A 204 -36.28 3.69 -0.28
C GLY A 204 -35.20 2.59 -0.26
N LYS A 205 -34.01 2.87 -0.78
CA LYS A 205 -32.86 1.96 -0.80
C LYS A 205 -31.90 2.30 0.33
N PRO A 206 -31.05 1.36 0.78
CA PRO A 206 -29.93 1.69 1.66
C PRO A 206 -29.12 2.86 1.08
N GLU A 207 -28.76 3.82 1.91
CA GLU A 207 -27.83 4.86 1.50
C GLU A 207 -26.50 4.19 1.10
N ALA A 208 -25.86 4.70 0.04
CA ALA A 208 -24.57 4.19 -0.38
C ALA A 208 -23.69 5.29 -0.95
N LYS A 209 -22.38 5.10 -0.83
CA LYS A 209 -21.36 6.03 -1.33
C LYS A 209 -20.24 5.27 -2.01
N TRP A 210 -19.88 5.71 -3.22
CA TRP A 210 -18.67 5.26 -3.89
C TRP A 210 -17.43 5.95 -3.31
N VAL A 211 -16.42 5.14 -3.02
CA VAL A 211 -15.10 5.55 -2.55
C VAL A 211 -14.09 4.99 -3.52
N THR A 212 -13.21 5.83 -4.05
CA THR A 212 -12.18 5.40 -5.00
C THR A 212 -10.80 5.56 -4.39
N MET A 213 -9.93 4.58 -4.63
CA MET A 213 -8.57 4.55 -4.12
C MET A 213 -7.58 4.12 -5.21
N PRO A 214 -6.44 4.82 -5.36
CA PRO A 214 -6.22 6.18 -4.88
C PRO A 214 -7.11 7.19 -5.61
N SER A 215 -7.40 8.33 -4.98
CA SER A 215 -8.04 9.51 -5.59
C SER A 215 -7.07 10.68 -5.53
N ARG A 216 -6.73 11.29 -6.68
CA ARG A 216 -5.79 12.42 -6.71
C ARG A 216 -6.29 13.59 -5.87
N GLU A 217 -7.54 14.01 -6.07
CA GLU A 217 -8.18 15.10 -5.34
C GLU A 217 -8.09 14.93 -3.82
N HIS A 218 -8.35 13.72 -3.32
CA HIS A 218 -8.44 13.47 -1.88
C HIS A 218 -7.12 13.00 -1.27
N ASN A 219 -6.19 12.49 -2.07
CA ASN A 219 -4.99 11.80 -1.58
C ASN A 219 -3.69 12.47 -1.99
N TRP A 220 -3.72 13.53 -2.80
CA TRP A 220 -2.57 14.39 -3.03
C TRP A 220 -2.49 15.44 -1.92
N LYS A 221 -2.10 15.04 -0.71
CA LYS A 221 -2.09 15.93 0.47
C LYS A 221 -0.72 16.54 0.78
N ASP A 222 0.34 16.02 0.18
CA ASP A 222 1.72 16.46 0.40
C ASP A 222 2.34 16.98 -0.90
N PRO A 223 3.34 17.90 -0.84
CA PRO A 223 3.93 18.51 -2.03
C PRO A 223 4.52 17.51 -3.03
N MET A 224 4.89 16.31 -2.56
CA MET A 224 5.47 15.25 -3.37
C MET A 224 4.46 14.20 -3.83
N GLY A 225 3.18 14.31 -3.43
CA GLY A 225 2.14 13.31 -3.70
C GLY A 225 2.42 11.93 -3.10
N LEU A 226 3.31 11.81 -2.10
CA LEU A 226 3.70 10.54 -1.48
C LEU A 226 2.49 9.79 -0.91
N SER A 227 1.53 10.51 -0.34
CA SER A 227 0.28 9.93 0.18
C SER A 227 -0.56 9.28 -0.92
N TYR A 228 -0.63 9.88 -2.11
CA TYR A 228 -1.26 9.30 -3.29
C TYR A 228 -0.49 8.05 -3.76
N PHE A 229 0.83 8.15 -3.92
CA PHE A 229 1.66 7.04 -4.41
C PHE A 229 1.70 5.85 -3.47
N ARG A 230 1.71 6.07 -2.15
CA ARG A 230 1.58 4.97 -1.16
C ARG A 230 0.26 4.24 -1.34
N ARG A 231 -0.84 4.96 -1.55
CA ARG A 231 -2.17 4.36 -1.81
C ARG A 231 -2.23 3.64 -3.15
N LEU A 232 -1.56 4.17 -4.18
CA LEU A 232 -1.44 3.50 -5.48
C LEU A 232 -0.74 2.14 -5.34
N SER A 233 0.34 2.06 -4.58
CA SER A 233 1.04 0.79 -4.36
C SER A 233 0.26 -0.18 -3.48
N LEU A 234 -0.56 0.35 -2.57
CA LEU A 234 -1.49 -0.43 -1.77
C LEU A 234 -2.57 -1.10 -2.64
N THR A 235 -3.12 -0.38 -3.64
CA THR A 235 -4.05 -0.99 -4.60
C THR A 235 -3.37 -1.98 -5.53
N GLU A 236 -2.11 -1.74 -5.89
CA GLU A 236 -1.31 -2.72 -6.65
C GLU A 236 -1.09 -4.03 -5.88
N GLN A 237 -0.94 -3.99 -4.56
CA GLN A 237 -0.86 -5.24 -3.78
C GLN A 237 -2.15 -6.09 -3.88
N ALA A 238 -3.31 -5.46 -4.13
CA ALA A 238 -4.56 -6.16 -4.36
C ALA A 238 -4.72 -6.69 -5.82
N SER A 239 -3.82 -6.32 -6.74
CA SER A 239 -3.83 -6.79 -8.12
C SER A 239 -3.29 -8.22 -8.28
N GLY A 240 -2.48 -8.68 -7.32
CA GLY A 240 -1.86 -10.00 -7.37
C GLY A 240 -2.87 -11.14 -7.45
N SER A 241 -2.93 -11.82 -8.60
CA SER A 241 -3.77 -12.99 -8.82
C SER A 241 -3.01 -14.29 -8.64
N MET A 242 -3.72 -15.38 -8.36
CA MET A 242 -3.17 -16.72 -8.48
C MET A 242 -2.99 -17.11 -9.95
N PRO A 243 -2.15 -18.11 -10.26
CA PRO A 243 -2.18 -18.77 -11.56
C PRO A 243 -3.62 -19.16 -11.92
N GLN A 244 -3.98 -19.03 -13.20
CA GLN A 244 -5.32 -19.37 -13.66
C GLN A 244 -5.66 -20.81 -13.27
N LEU A 245 -6.88 -21.02 -12.77
CA LEU A 245 -7.39 -22.35 -12.49
C LEU A 245 -7.40 -23.15 -13.79
N ASN A 246 -7.03 -24.43 -13.71
CA ASN A 246 -7.14 -25.33 -14.85
C ASN A 246 -8.60 -25.37 -15.31
N PRO A 247 -8.92 -25.03 -16.57
CA PRO A 247 -10.28 -25.06 -17.09
C PRO A 247 -10.96 -26.45 -17.04
N GLN A 248 -10.16 -27.51 -16.86
CA GLN A 248 -10.65 -28.88 -16.73
C GLN A 248 -10.95 -29.28 -15.27
N SER A 249 -10.60 -28.46 -14.29
CA SER A 249 -10.88 -28.73 -12.87
C SER A 249 -12.36 -28.62 -12.53
N ASP A 250 -12.81 -29.40 -11.55
CA ASP A 250 -14.19 -29.37 -11.05
C ASP A 250 -14.57 -28.01 -10.50
N GLU A 251 -13.65 -27.38 -9.77
CA GLU A 251 -13.79 -26.04 -9.21
C GLU A 251 -14.06 -25.01 -10.33
N TRP A 252 -13.29 -25.04 -11.42
CA TRP A 252 -13.53 -24.14 -12.55
C TRP A 252 -14.91 -24.37 -13.20
N ARG A 253 -15.31 -25.64 -13.39
CA ARG A 253 -16.60 -25.97 -14.01
C ARG A 253 -17.77 -25.43 -13.18
N ASP A 254 -17.71 -25.58 -11.86
CA ASP A 254 -18.70 -25.07 -10.92
C ASP A 254 -18.77 -23.53 -10.93
N ILE A 255 -17.61 -22.85 -10.83
CA ILE A 255 -17.52 -21.39 -10.87
C ILE A 255 -18.03 -20.83 -12.21
N ASN A 256 -17.63 -21.44 -13.33
CA ASN A 256 -18.04 -21.03 -14.67
C ASN A 256 -19.53 -21.28 -14.91
N ALA A 257 -20.10 -22.38 -14.40
CA ALA A 257 -21.54 -22.65 -14.50
C ALA A 257 -22.36 -21.58 -13.78
N ARG A 258 -21.98 -21.21 -12.54
CA ARG A 258 -22.61 -20.09 -11.80
C ARG A 258 -22.53 -18.78 -12.58
N ARG A 259 -21.36 -18.47 -13.13
CA ARG A 259 -21.14 -17.24 -13.93
C ARG A 259 -22.00 -17.20 -15.19
N ARG A 260 -22.11 -18.32 -15.91
CA ARG A 260 -22.94 -18.45 -17.12
C ARG A 260 -24.42 -18.28 -16.80
N ALA A 261 -24.88 -18.79 -15.67
CA ALA A 261 -26.26 -18.56 -15.21
C ALA A 261 -26.55 -17.06 -14.98
N VAL A 262 -25.61 -16.29 -14.44
CA VAL A 262 -25.75 -14.82 -14.35
C VAL A 262 -25.79 -14.16 -15.73
N ALA A 263 -24.92 -14.60 -16.66
CA ALA A 263 -24.88 -14.06 -18.02
C ALA A 263 -26.16 -14.32 -18.82
N GLN A 264 -26.90 -15.37 -18.48
CA GLN A 264 -28.16 -15.75 -19.13
C GLN A 264 -29.40 -15.22 -18.39
N GLY A 265 -29.22 -14.43 -17.32
CA GLY A 265 -30.32 -13.95 -16.49
C GLY A 265 -31.05 -15.06 -15.72
N ALA A 266 -30.44 -16.24 -15.57
CA ALA A 266 -31.04 -17.40 -14.91
C ALA A 266 -30.88 -17.38 -13.38
N GLN A 267 -30.00 -16.53 -12.83
CA GLN A 267 -29.81 -16.39 -11.39
C GLN A 267 -30.86 -15.46 -10.76
N PRO A 268 -31.68 -15.94 -9.80
CA PRO A 268 -32.68 -15.10 -9.16
C PRO A 268 -32.01 -13.99 -8.33
N ASN A 269 -32.61 -12.80 -8.34
CA ASN A 269 -32.17 -11.62 -7.57
C ASN A 269 -30.78 -11.04 -7.93
N VAL A 270 -30.14 -11.58 -8.95
CA VAL A 270 -28.90 -11.05 -9.54
C VAL A 270 -29.24 -10.44 -10.89
N ALA A 271 -28.74 -9.23 -11.16
CA ALA A 271 -28.93 -8.61 -12.47
C ALA A 271 -28.22 -9.44 -13.55
N GLU A 272 -28.77 -9.50 -14.76
CA GLU A 272 -28.08 -10.11 -15.89
C GLU A 272 -26.80 -9.33 -16.21
N ILE A 273 -25.65 -10.00 -16.07
CA ILE A 273 -24.32 -9.43 -16.36
C ILE A 273 -23.69 -10.27 -17.48
N PRO A 274 -23.59 -9.78 -18.72
CA PRO A 274 -23.04 -10.53 -19.83
C PRO A 274 -21.53 -10.78 -19.61
N LEU A 275 -20.99 -11.76 -20.32
CA LEU A 275 -19.55 -11.91 -20.46
C LEU A 275 -19.01 -10.79 -21.37
N ALA A 276 -17.77 -10.35 -21.16
CA ALA A 276 -17.15 -9.44 -22.12
C ALA A 276 -16.93 -10.15 -23.46
N PRO A 277 -17.42 -9.62 -24.58
CA PRO A 277 -17.31 -10.28 -25.88
C PRO A 277 -15.88 -10.27 -26.43
N LEU A 278 -15.03 -9.34 -25.99
CA LEU A 278 -13.66 -9.16 -26.50
C LEU A 278 -12.59 -9.84 -25.64
N ASP A 279 -12.94 -10.34 -24.46
CA ASP A 279 -12.02 -11.02 -23.55
C ASP A 279 -12.34 -12.51 -23.49
N THR A 280 -11.34 -13.39 -23.51
CA THR A 280 -11.55 -14.84 -23.35
C THR A 280 -11.97 -15.20 -21.93
N ASP A 281 -12.79 -16.25 -21.75
CA ASP A 281 -13.29 -16.70 -20.43
C ASP A 281 -12.21 -16.72 -19.31
N PRO A 282 -10.98 -17.25 -19.54
CA PRO A 282 -9.94 -17.27 -18.50
C PRO A 282 -9.44 -15.89 -18.08
N ASN A 283 -9.52 -14.89 -18.96
CA ASN A 283 -9.07 -13.53 -18.67
C ASN A 283 -10.10 -12.74 -17.86
N GLN A 284 -11.37 -13.17 -17.87
CA GLN A 284 -12.47 -12.52 -17.16
C GLN A 284 -12.60 -12.98 -15.70
N TYR A 285 -11.92 -14.05 -15.31
CA TYR A 285 -11.87 -14.53 -13.91
C TYR A 285 -10.46 -14.34 -13.33
N ARG A 286 -10.34 -13.52 -12.29
CA ARG A 286 -9.04 -13.22 -11.67
C ARG A 286 -9.11 -13.36 -10.15
N MET A 287 -8.93 -14.58 -9.68
CA MET A 287 -8.87 -14.85 -8.24
C MET A 287 -7.59 -14.26 -7.62
N PRO A 288 -7.71 -13.39 -6.59
CA PRO A 288 -6.57 -12.88 -5.85
C PRO A 288 -5.79 -13.99 -5.15
N ARG A 289 -4.51 -13.77 -4.85
CA ARG A 289 -3.72 -14.67 -3.99
C ARG A 289 -4.37 -14.85 -2.62
N TYR A 290 -4.16 -16.00 -1.99
CA TYR A 290 -4.77 -16.34 -0.69
C TYR A 290 -4.45 -15.33 0.42
N ASP A 291 -3.23 -14.78 0.45
CA ASP A 291 -2.86 -13.72 1.40
C ASP A 291 -3.70 -12.46 1.20
N ILE A 292 -4.00 -12.12 -0.05
CA ILE A 292 -4.80 -10.96 -0.41
C ILE A 292 -6.27 -11.19 -0.05
N SER A 293 -6.85 -12.31 -0.46
CA SER A 293 -8.27 -12.60 -0.23
C SER A 293 -8.59 -12.85 1.24
N ARG A 294 -7.67 -13.48 1.99
CA ARG A 294 -7.87 -13.82 3.40
C ARG A 294 -7.55 -12.70 4.38
N TYR A 295 -6.58 -11.84 4.08
CA TYR A 295 -6.12 -10.82 5.03
C TYR A 295 -6.28 -9.40 4.49
N LEU A 296 -5.79 -9.13 3.29
CA LEU A 296 -5.71 -7.76 2.77
C LEU A 296 -7.09 -7.16 2.45
N LEU A 297 -7.95 -7.89 1.71
CA LEU A 297 -9.29 -7.39 1.34
C LEU A 297 -10.21 -7.21 2.57
N PRO A 298 -10.29 -8.16 3.51
CA PRO A 298 -10.93 -7.94 4.81
C PRO A 298 -10.42 -6.70 5.53
N SER A 299 -9.10 -6.49 5.57
CA SER A 299 -8.51 -5.32 6.23
C SER A 299 -8.90 -4.00 5.53
N TYR A 300 -8.95 -3.97 4.20
CA TYR A 300 -9.46 -2.81 3.46
C TYR A 300 -10.92 -2.53 3.77
N ALA A 301 -11.76 -3.57 3.76
CA ALA A 301 -13.16 -3.44 4.09
C ALA A 301 -13.35 -2.90 5.51
N ALA A 302 -12.72 -3.51 6.52
CA ALA A 302 -12.77 -3.07 7.91
C ALA A 302 -12.31 -1.62 8.07
N HIS A 303 -11.21 -1.24 7.42
CA HIS A 303 -10.74 0.15 7.43
C HIS A 303 -11.78 1.12 6.84
N LEU A 304 -12.41 0.78 5.72
CA LEU A 304 -13.45 1.60 5.11
C LEU A 304 -14.71 1.66 5.98
N MET A 305 -15.13 0.55 6.57
CA MET A 305 -16.25 0.52 7.51
C MET A 305 -16.00 1.45 8.69
N HIS A 306 -14.82 1.39 9.29
CA HIS A 306 -14.45 2.28 10.40
C HIS A 306 -14.35 3.75 9.95
N ALA A 307 -13.69 4.02 8.83
CA ALA A 307 -13.46 5.39 8.35
C ALA A 307 -14.74 6.11 7.90
N TYR A 308 -15.75 5.37 7.46
CA TYR A 308 -17.01 5.93 6.95
C TYR A 308 -18.20 5.73 7.90
N SER A 309 -18.06 4.99 9.00
CA SER A 309 -19.10 4.96 10.05
C SER A 309 -19.08 6.24 10.87
N THR A 310 -20.26 6.78 11.17
CA THR A 310 -20.47 7.86 12.14
C THR A 310 -21.38 7.37 13.27
N PRO A 311 -21.52 8.11 14.39
CA PRO A 311 -22.47 7.75 15.44
C PRO A 311 -23.92 7.58 14.94
N GLU A 312 -24.30 8.31 13.89
CA GLU A 312 -25.65 8.32 13.32
C GLU A 312 -25.85 7.30 12.20
N LYS A 313 -24.77 6.87 11.53
CA LYS A 313 -24.82 6.00 10.35
C LYS A 313 -23.72 4.97 10.40
N LYS A 314 -24.07 3.70 10.50
CA LYS A 314 -23.10 2.60 10.48
C LYS A 314 -23.05 2.01 9.09
N VAL A 315 -21.86 1.67 8.60
CA VAL A 315 -21.79 0.96 7.32
C VAL A 315 -22.16 -0.51 7.52
N ALA A 316 -23.14 -0.97 6.74
CA ALA A 316 -23.68 -2.33 6.76
C ALA A 316 -22.84 -3.29 5.91
N SER A 317 -22.30 -2.83 4.77
CA SER A 317 -21.38 -3.62 3.95
C SER A 317 -20.50 -2.76 3.05
N VAL A 318 -19.42 -3.36 2.56
CA VAL A 318 -18.52 -2.75 1.57
C VAL A 318 -18.35 -3.71 0.40
N LYS A 319 -18.79 -3.31 -0.79
CA LYS A 319 -18.48 -4.03 -2.04
C LYS A 319 -17.19 -3.50 -2.63
N ILE A 320 -16.23 -4.37 -2.94
CA ILE A 320 -14.93 -3.98 -3.48
C ILE A 320 -14.84 -4.42 -4.94
N TYR A 321 -14.46 -3.49 -5.82
CA TYR A 321 -14.14 -3.75 -7.22
C TYR A 321 -12.70 -3.32 -7.48
N ARG A 322 -11.90 -4.20 -8.09
CA ARG A 322 -10.58 -3.84 -8.62
C ARG A 322 -10.72 -3.45 -10.06
N LEU A 323 -10.32 -2.24 -10.41
CA LEU A 323 -10.31 -1.79 -11.80
C LEU A 323 -8.90 -1.89 -12.33
N ASP A 324 -8.75 -2.72 -13.35
CA ASP A 324 -7.57 -2.72 -14.19
C ASP A 324 -7.77 -1.63 -15.24
N HIS A 325 -6.87 -0.64 -15.25
CA HIS A 325 -6.86 0.45 -16.22
C HIS A 325 -5.66 0.29 -17.16
N PRO A 326 -5.85 -0.33 -18.34
CA PRO A 326 -4.80 -0.48 -19.33
C PRO A 326 -4.39 0.89 -19.85
N ILE A 327 -3.08 1.11 -19.92
CA ILE A 327 -2.53 2.29 -20.56
C ILE A 327 -2.55 2.02 -22.07
N PRO A 328 -3.24 2.86 -22.86
CA PRO A 328 -3.29 2.66 -24.31
C PRO A 328 -1.87 2.75 -24.87
N ASN A 329 -1.55 1.88 -25.83
CA ASN A 329 -0.28 2.00 -26.53
C ASN A 329 -0.30 3.24 -27.46
N LEU A 330 0.86 3.62 -27.98
CA LEU A 330 0.99 4.83 -28.82
C LEU A 330 0.08 4.79 -30.06
N TYR A 331 -0.12 3.60 -30.64
CA TYR A 331 -1.00 3.44 -31.79
C TYR A 331 -2.46 3.75 -31.42
N GLN A 332 -2.97 3.15 -30.35
CA GLN A 332 -4.36 3.38 -29.92
C GLN A 332 -4.56 4.83 -29.46
N PHE A 333 -3.60 5.42 -28.76
CA PHE A 333 -3.69 6.81 -28.33
C PHE A 333 -3.65 7.79 -29.52
N SER A 334 -2.72 7.63 -30.46
CA SER A 334 -2.51 8.60 -31.54
C SER A 334 -3.39 8.38 -32.78
N GLN A 335 -3.65 7.13 -33.18
CA GLN A 335 -4.36 6.81 -34.41
C GLN A 335 -5.85 6.56 -34.17
N GLU A 336 -6.21 5.88 -33.08
CA GLU A 336 -7.60 5.57 -32.74
C GLU A 336 -8.27 6.66 -31.89
N ASN A 337 -7.53 7.73 -31.54
CA ASN A 337 -7.97 8.80 -30.64
C ASN A 337 -8.55 8.24 -29.33
N TRP A 338 -7.95 7.16 -28.82
CA TRP A 338 -8.49 6.47 -27.66
C TRP A 338 -8.27 7.32 -26.40
N ASN A 339 -9.37 7.82 -25.83
CA ASN A 339 -9.33 8.54 -24.56
C ASN A 339 -9.06 7.54 -23.43
N PRO A 340 -7.91 7.61 -22.73
CA PRO A 340 -7.60 6.70 -21.63
C PRO A 340 -8.57 6.83 -20.47
N HIS A 341 -9.29 7.95 -20.33
CA HIS A 341 -10.26 8.16 -19.27
C HIS A 341 -11.67 7.67 -19.63
N HIS A 342 -11.88 7.18 -20.85
CA HIS A 342 -13.19 6.68 -21.26
C HIS A 342 -13.57 5.41 -20.46
N PRO A 343 -14.81 5.28 -19.95
CA PRO A 343 -15.23 4.16 -19.10
C PRO A 343 -15.00 2.76 -19.71
N ILE A 344 -15.14 2.61 -21.03
CA ILE A 344 -14.91 1.34 -21.75
C ILE A 344 -13.46 0.82 -21.57
N GLY A 345 -12.50 1.71 -21.32
CA GLY A 345 -11.12 1.30 -21.08
C GLY A 345 -10.94 0.54 -19.75
N PHE A 346 -11.84 0.71 -18.79
CA PHE A 346 -11.69 0.08 -17.48
C PHE A 346 -12.22 -1.36 -17.46
N LYS A 347 -11.51 -2.23 -16.73
CA LYS A 347 -11.92 -3.62 -16.49
C LYS A 347 -12.15 -3.85 -15.00
N PRO A 348 -13.38 -3.67 -14.49
CA PRO A 348 -13.70 -3.89 -13.09
C PRO A 348 -13.86 -5.39 -12.80
N PHE A 349 -13.14 -5.90 -11.81
CA PHE A 349 -13.26 -7.23 -11.25
C PHE A 349 -13.88 -7.14 -9.86
N TYR A 350 -14.98 -7.84 -9.62
CA TYR A 350 -15.62 -7.83 -8.31
C TYR A 350 -14.84 -8.69 -7.32
N LEU A 351 -14.38 -8.11 -6.22
CA LEU A 351 -13.56 -8.79 -5.21
C LEU A 351 -14.36 -9.29 -3.99
N GLY A 352 -15.67 -8.99 -3.96
CA GLY A 352 -16.59 -9.46 -2.93
C GLY A 352 -17.31 -8.33 -2.19
N GLU A 353 -18.37 -8.71 -1.46
CA GLU A 353 -19.07 -7.88 -0.49
C GLU A 353 -18.64 -8.32 0.91
N PHE A 354 -18.14 -7.38 1.70
CA PHE A 354 -17.68 -7.62 3.04
C PHE A 354 -18.67 -7.02 4.04
N VAL A 355 -18.93 -7.72 5.14
CA VAL A 355 -19.80 -7.28 6.23
C VAL A 355 -19.00 -7.13 7.52
N PRO A 356 -19.35 -6.19 8.40
CA PRO A 356 -18.67 -6.01 9.68
C PRO A 356 -18.93 -7.22 10.58
N THR A 357 -17.93 -7.53 11.39
CA THR A 357 -18.02 -8.47 12.51
C THR A 357 -18.14 -7.71 13.83
N GLY A 358 -18.51 -8.40 14.92
CA GLY A 358 -18.62 -7.77 16.23
C GLY A 358 -17.31 -7.18 16.76
N ASP A 359 -16.17 -7.69 16.30
CA ASP A 359 -14.83 -7.33 16.78
C ASP A 359 -14.19 -6.16 16.01
N GLY A 360 -14.92 -5.54 15.07
CA GLY A 360 -14.42 -4.46 14.22
C GLY A 360 -13.68 -4.92 12.96
N ASP A 361 -13.53 -6.22 12.77
CA ASP A 361 -13.05 -6.83 11.52
C ASP A 361 -14.17 -6.93 10.48
N ALA A 362 -13.81 -7.29 9.25
CA ALA A 362 -14.76 -7.54 8.17
C ALA A 362 -14.57 -8.96 7.60
N VAL A 363 -15.67 -9.59 7.18
CA VAL A 363 -15.65 -10.93 6.54
C VAL A 363 -16.39 -10.91 5.23
N LEU A 364 -15.95 -11.75 4.29
CA LEU A 364 -16.63 -11.94 3.01
C LEU A 364 -18.03 -12.52 3.26
N LYS A 365 -19.06 -11.82 2.80
CA LYS A 365 -20.48 -12.14 3.02
C LYS A 365 -20.89 -13.45 2.38
N ASP A 366 -20.48 -13.69 1.14
CA ASP A 366 -20.78 -14.90 0.39
C ASP A 366 -19.54 -15.37 -0.38
N LYS A 367 -19.08 -16.58 -0.07
CA LYS A 367 -17.93 -17.23 -0.72
C LYS A 367 -18.30 -17.87 -2.06
N GLN A 368 -19.59 -18.08 -2.31
CA GLN A 368 -20.12 -18.70 -3.52
C GLN A 368 -20.84 -17.70 -4.43
N ASP A 369 -20.70 -16.39 -4.16
CA ASP A 369 -21.26 -15.34 -5.00
C ASP A 369 -20.85 -15.58 -6.47
N PRO A 370 -21.82 -15.66 -7.40
CA PRO A 370 -21.55 -16.09 -8.77
C PRO A 370 -20.71 -15.07 -9.56
N MET A 371 -20.56 -13.84 -9.05
CA MET A 371 -19.73 -12.78 -9.63
C MET A 371 -18.38 -12.63 -8.91
N LEU A 372 -18.12 -13.37 -7.82
CA LEU A 372 -16.87 -13.27 -7.08
C LEU A 372 -15.66 -13.53 -7.99
N TYR A 373 -14.76 -12.56 -8.06
CA TYR A 373 -13.55 -12.50 -8.89
C TYR A 373 -13.78 -12.43 -10.40
N TRP A 374 -15.03 -12.28 -10.84
CA TRP A 374 -15.38 -12.08 -12.23
C TRP A 374 -15.36 -10.61 -12.62
N MET A 375 -15.05 -10.37 -13.88
CA MET A 375 -15.16 -9.07 -14.50
C MET A 375 -16.64 -8.66 -14.67
N THR A 376 -16.95 -7.42 -14.31
CA THR A 376 -18.21 -6.74 -14.62
C THR A 376 -17.96 -5.78 -15.79
N PRO A 377 -18.24 -6.16 -17.04
CA PRO A 377 -17.75 -5.42 -18.20
C PRO A 377 -18.40 -4.04 -18.35
N ILE A 378 -17.69 -3.13 -19.02
CA ILE A 378 -18.25 -1.86 -19.49
C ILE A 378 -18.30 -1.95 -21.01
N LEU A 379 -19.48 -2.14 -21.56
CA LEU A 379 -19.66 -2.45 -22.98
C LEU A 379 -20.04 -1.19 -23.77
N PRO A 380 -19.60 -1.04 -25.02
CA PRO A 380 -20.12 0.02 -25.89
C PRO A 380 -21.61 -0.19 -26.15
N LYS A 381 -22.36 0.91 -26.27
CA LYS A 381 -23.75 0.91 -26.73
C LYS A 381 -24.03 2.14 -27.59
N LEU A 382 -25.14 2.14 -28.32
CA LEU A 382 -25.61 3.34 -28.99
C LEU A 382 -25.86 4.45 -27.96
N ARG A 383 -25.47 5.67 -28.31
CA ARG A 383 -25.59 6.85 -27.45
C ARG A 383 -27.02 7.00 -26.94
N ASP A 384 -27.19 6.95 -25.62
CA ASP A 384 -28.51 7.12 -25.00
C ASP A 384 -28.92 8.60 -24.94
N ALA A 385 -30.15 8.88 -24.47
CA ALA A 385 -30.66 10.25 -24.33
C ALA A 385 -29.84 11.13 -23.37
N LYS A 386 -29.01 10.53 -22.50
CA LYS A 386 -28.07 11.22 -21.61
C LYS A 386 -26.69 11.39 -22.24
N GLY A 387 -26.52 11.00 -23.51
CA GLY A 387 -25.24 11.07 -24.21
C GLY A 387 -24.28 9.93 -23.89
N ARG A 388 -24.68 8.91 -23.09
CA ARG A 388 -23.78 7.82 -22.73
C ARG A 388 -23.70 6.79 -23.83
N GLU A 389 -22.48 6.49 -24.25
CA GLU A 389 -22.13 5.52 -25.29
C GLU A 389 -21.60 4.19 -24.74
N TYR A 390 -21.85 3.94 -23.46
CA TYR A 390 -21.49 2.70 -22.79
C TYR A 390 -22.58 2.20 -21.83
N GLU A 391 -22.53 0.90 -21.55
CA GLU A 391 -23.33 0.21 -20.55
C GLU A 391 -22.43 -0.28 -19.42
N ASP A 392 -22.66 0.27 -18.23
CA ASP A 392 -21.87 -0.04 -17.04
C ASP A 392 -22.51 -1.18 -16.24
N PHE A 393 -22.00 -2.39 -16.42
CA PHE A 393 -22.45 -3.54 -15.65
C PHE A 393 -21.88 -3.60 -14.23
N MET A 394 -20.83 -2.84 -13.90
CA MET A 394 -20.36 -2.68 -12.52
C MET A 394 -21.43 -1.98 -11.70
N SER A 395 -21.96 -0.85 -12.18
CA SER A 395 -23.07 -0.13 -11.53
C SER A 395 -24.33 -0.98 -11.41
N LYS A 396 -24.69 -1.73 -12.47
CA LYS A 396 -25.84 -2.66 -12.43
C LYS A 396 -25.65 -3.75 -11.37
N HIS A 397 -24.47 -4.37 -11.32
CA HIS A 397 -24.14 -5.37 -10.31
C HIS A 397 -24.16 -4.78 -8.90
N ALA A 398 -23.62 -3.56 -8.74
CA ALA A 398 -23.62 -2.83 -7.48
C ALA A 398 -25.03 -2.48 -7.00
N LYS A 399 -25.97 -2.27 -7.94
CA LYS A 399 -27.31 -1.68 -7.77
C LYS A 399 -27.29 -0.16 -7.50
N TYR A 400 -26.15 0.48 -7.72
CA TYR A 400 -25.92 1.91 -7.54
C TYR A 400 -25.09 2.44 -8.70
N GLU A 401 -25.50 3.58 -9.25
CA GLU A 401 -24.80 4.23 -10.37
C GLU A 401 -23.47 4.83 -9.90
N PHE A 402 -22.40 4.52 -10.63
CA PHE A 402 -21.10 5.15 -10.47
C PHE A 402 -21.00 6.37 -11.40
N ASN A 403 -20.61 7.51 -10.85
CA ASN A 403 -20.41 8.72 -11.63
C ASN A 403 -19.03 8.70 -12.32
N TRP A 404 -18.99 8.20 -13.56
CA TRP A 404 -17.77 8.17 -14.37
C TRP A 404 -17.28 9.56 -14.79
N GLU A 405 -18.18 10.53 -14.95
CA GLU A 405 -17.84 11.89 -15.37
C GLU A 405 -17.01 12.61 -14.31
N ALA A 406 -17.35 12.42 -13.03
CA ALA A 406 -16.58 12.98 -11.91
C ALA A 406 -15.13 12.45 -11.81
N ARG A 407 -14.79 11.38 -12.55
CA ARG A 407 -13.44 10.82 -12.60
C ARG A 407 -12.63 11.34 -13.80
N MET A 408 -13.28 11.92 -14.79
CA MET A 408 -12.59 12.51 -15.93
C MET A 408 -12.03 13.88 -15.49
N PRO A 409 -10.72 14.14 -15.73
CA PRO A 409 -10.08 15.39 -15.33
C PRO A 409 -10.61 16.62 -16.08
#